data_AF-A0A0P9DLV7-F1
#
_entry.id   AF-A0A0P9DLV7-F1
#
_cell.length_a   1.000
_cell.length_b   1.000
_cell.length_c   1.000
_cell.angle_alpha   90.00
_cell.angle_beta   90.00
_cell.angle_gamma   90.00
#
_symmetry.space_group_name_H-M   'P 1'
#
loop_
_entity.id
_entity.type
_entity.pdbx_description
1 polymer ?
#
loop_
_entity_poly.entity_id
_entity_poly.type
_entity_poly.pdbx_seq_one_letter_code
_entity_poly.pdbx_strand_id
1 'polypeptide(L)'
;MPIPILDDVAAARGTILRRMPLDEVAVPPALLDGIERIFGARLSPAEAVDRIIRDVRARGDEALLDWSAQLDNGRREALEVPRARWQAAAEALDPALLDALRLAAAEIERFHRRQARNSWVDFSVEGALGQIVVPLQRVGLYAPGGSAPLPSSLLMAAIPARVAGVEEIIVCSPPQRATGEVHDLVLAAAHVAGVDRVFALGGAQAIAGMAYGTASVPQVDKIAGPGNLFVVLAKRAVYGVVGIEALPGPTETLVIADASADPR
;
A
#
# COMPACT_ATOMS: atom_id res chain seq x y z
N MET A 1 -13.45 -11.92 17.51
CA MET A 1 -12.40 -12.38 18.45
C MET A 1 -12.58 -11.58 19.74
N PRO A 2 -12.65 -12.22 20.91
CA PRO A 2 -12.68 -11.50 22.18
C PRO A 2 -11.37 -10.72 22.33
N ILE A 3 -11.46 -9.45 22.71
CA ILE A 3 -10.28 -8.62 23.02
C ILE A 3 -9.74 -9.14 24.36
N PRO A 4 -8.49 -9.64 24.44
CA PRO A 4 -7.94 -10.10 25.70
C PRO A 4 -7.76 -8.91 26.65
N ILE A 5 -8.45 -8.93 27.79
CA ILE A 5 -8.25 -7.95 28.86
C ILE A 5 -7.10 -8.46 29.74
N LEU A 6 -6.05 -7.66 29.85
CA LEU A 6 -4.88 -7.95 30.68
C LEU A 6 -4.99 -7.07 31.93
N ASP A 7 -5.36 -7.67 33.06
CA ASP A 7 -5.55 -6.99 34.35
C ASP A 7 -4.33 -7.06 35.28
N ASP A 8 -3.31 -7.84 34.90
CA ASP A 8 -2.08 -8.00 35.66
C ASP A 8 -0.79 -7.72 34.85
N VAL A 9 0.20 -7.13 35.52
CA VAL A 9 1.48 -6.72 34.90
C VAL A 9 2.31 -7.92 34.44
N ALA A 10 2.17 -9.08 35.07
CA ALA A 10 2.94 -10.28 34.71
C ALA A 10 2.38 -10.92 33.41
N ALA A 11 1.06 -11.03 33.26
CA ALA A 11 0.41 -11.43 32.01
C ALA A 11 0.67 -10.42 30.90
N ALA A 12 0.64 -9.12 31.21
CA ALA A 12 1.03 -8.08 30.25
C ALA A 12 2.47 -8.28 29.76
N ARG A 13 3.43 -8.53 30.64
CA ARG A 13 4.83 -8.83 30.26
C ARG A 13 4.96 -10.12 29.45
N GLY A 14 4.19 -11.16 29.77
CA GLY A 14 4.21 -12.44 29.06
C GLY A 14 3.62 -12.39 27.64
N THR A 15 2.83 -11.36 27.33
CA THR A 15 2.07 -11.24 26.08
C THR A 15 2.56 -10.06 25.23
N ILE A 16 2.51 -8.83 25.74
CA ILE A 16 2.81 -7.58 25.01
C ILE A 16 4.29 -7.50 24.60
N LEU A 17 5.19 -8.07 25.40
CA LEU A 17 6.63 -8.01 25.14
C LEU A 17 7.14 -9.14 24.22
N ARG A 18 6.27 -10.06 23.76
CA ARG A 18 6.65 -11.10 22.78
C ARG A 18 6.70 -10.51 21.36
N ARG A 19 7.72 -9.70 21.09
CA ARG A 19 8.03 -9.26 19.73
C ARG A 19 8.76 -10.38 19.02
N MET A 20 8.12 -11.01 18.05
CA MET A 20 8.79 -11.91 17.11
C MET A 20 9.41 -11.08 15.98
N PRO A 21 10.68 -11.32 15.61
CA PRO A 21 11.24 -10.77 14.38
C PRO A 21 10.40 -11.16 13.15
N LEU A 22 10.29 -10.26 12.18
CA LEU A 22 9.49 -10.46 10.95
C LEU A 22 9.95 -11.68 10.12
N ASP A 23 11.22 -12.05 10.25
CA ASP A 23 11.87 -13.19 9.60
C ASP A 23 11.72 -14.52 10.36
N GLU A 24 11.23 -14.48 11.61
CA GLU A 24 10.94 -15.67 12.42
C GLU A 24 9.45 -16.03 12.42
N VAL A 25 8.64 -15.35 11.60
CA VAL A 25 7.20 -15.62 11.49
C VAL A 25 7.01 -17.04 10.93
N ALA A 26 6.45 -17.92 11.75
CA ALA A 26 6.13 -19.29 11.36
C ALA A 26 5.21 -19.27 10.12
N VAL A 27 5.69 -19.86 9.03
CA VAL A 27 4.95 -19.94 7.77
C VAL A 27 3.95 -21.09 7.87
N PRO A 28 2.62 -20.85 7.76
CA PRO A 28 1.63 -21.92 7.83
C PRO A 28 1.87 -22.96 6.72
N PRO A 29 1.71 -24.28 6.99
CA PRO A 29 1.89 -25.32 5.98
C PRO A 29 1.06 -25.08 4.72
N ALA A 30 -0.20 -24.65 4.87
CA ALA A 30 -1.07 -24.32 3.75
C ALA A 30 -0.51 -23.21 2.83
N LEU A 31 0.28 -22.27 3.38
CA LEU A 31 0.94 -21.25 2.58
C LEU A 31 2.12 -21.84 1.80
N LEU A 32 2.92 -22.70 2.42
CA LEU A 32 4.03 -23.39 1.77
C LEU A 32 3.54 -24.29 0.62
N ASP A 33 2.45 -25.03 0.84
CA ASP A 33 1.85 -25.89 -0.19
C ASP A 33 1.28 -25.06 -1.34
N GLY A 34 0.74 -23.86 -1.03
CA GLY A 34 0.33 -22.88 -2.03
C GLY A 34 1.50 -22.36 -2.87
N ILE A 35 2.63 -22.05 -2.24
CA ILE A 35 3.87 -21.64 -2.93
C ILE A 35 4.37 -22.79 -3.81
N GLU A 36 4.46 -24.01 -3.29
CA GLU A 36 4.94 -25.17 -4.04
C GLU A 36 4.11 -25.46 -5.29
N ARG A 37 2.77 -25.34 -5.19
CA ARG A 37 1.87 -25.46 -6.34
C ARG A 37 2.09 -24.40 -7.41
N ILE A 38 2.41 -23.15 -7.03
CA ILE A 38 2.58 -22.03 -7.97
C ILE A 38 3.97 -22.06 -8.61
N PHE A 39 5.01 -22.32 -7.81
CA PHE A 39 6.40 -22.22 -8.24
C PHE A 39 7.00 -23.55 -8.71
N GLY A 40 6.30 -24.67 -8.48
CA GLY A 40 6.78 -26.03 -8.77
C GLY A 40 7.93 -26.49 -7.85
N ALA A 41 8.18 -25.76 -6.76
CA ALA A 41 9.25 -26.02 -5.81
C ALA A 41 8.87 -25.50 -4.42
N ARG A 42 9.29 -26.20 -3.37
CA ARG A 42 9.06 -25.80 -2.00
C ARG A 42 10.01 -24.65 -1.61
N LEU A 43 9.53 -23.42 -1.79
CA LEU A 43 10.26 -22.19 -1.50
C LEU A 43 9.73 -21.53 -0.22
N SER A 44 10.60 -20.80 0.47
CA SER A 44 10.17 -19.82 1.46
C SER A 44 9.44 -18.65 0.79
N PRO A 45 8.58 -17.90 1.53
CA PRO A 45 7.96 -16.69 1.00
C PRO A 45 8.97 -15.67 0.47
N ALA A 46 10.15 -15.55 1.09
CA ALA A 46 11.20 -14.63 0.63
C ALA A 46 11.79 -15.08 -0.71
N GLU A 47 12.12 -16.35 -0.88
CA GLU A 47 12.64 -16.88 -2.16
C GLU A 47 11.61 -16.77 -3.29
N ALA A 48 10.33 -16.99 -2.97
CA ALA A 48 9.24 -16.78 -3.92
C ALA A 48 9.14 -15.31 -4.38
N VAL A 49 9.23 -14.36 -3.44
CA VAL A 49 9.27 -12.92 -3.73
C VAL A 49 10.49 -12.55 -4.58
N ASP A 50 11.68 -13.05 -4.23
CA ASP A 50 12.91 -12.76 -4.98
C ASP A 50 12.83 -13.27 -6.42
N ARG A 51 12.18 -14.42 -6.65
CA ARG A 51 11.92 -14.93 -7.99
C ARG A 51 10.96 -14.04 -8.77
N ILE A 52 9.85 -13.62 -8.16
CA ILE A 52 8.91 -12.67 -8.79
C ILE A 52 9.62 -11.37 -9.17
N ILE A 53 10.39 -10.79 -8.25
CA ILE A 53 11.14 -9.54 -8.50
C ILE A 53 12.13 -9.73 -9.65
N ARG A 54 12.87 -10.85 -9.68
CA ARG A 54 13.83 -11.14 -10.75
C ARG A 54 13.14 -11.23 -12.11
N ASP A 55 11.99 -11.91 -12.17
CA ASP A 55 11.23 -12.06 -13.40
C ASP A 55 10.73 -10.72 -13.93
N VAL A 56 10.18 -9.86 -13.05
CA VAL A 56 9.71 -8.51 -13.42
C VAL A 56 10.87 -7.63 -13.90
N ARG A 57 12.03 -7.69 -13.25
CA ARG A 57 13.22 -6.96 -13.71
C ARG A 57 13.73 -7.41 -15.07
N ALA A 58 13.61 -8.71 -15.37
CA ALA A 58 14.13 -9.27 -16.61
C ALA A 58 13.17 -9.11 -17.79
N ARG A 59 11.86 -9.23 -17.56
CA ARG A 59 10.84 -9.31 -18.63
C ARG A 59 9.80 -8.19 -18.61
N GLY A 60 9.81 -7.32 -17.61
CA GLY A 60 8.89 -6.18 -17.51
C GLY A 60 7.41 -6.60 -17.54
N ASP A 61 6.63 -5.99 -18.43
CA ASP A 61 5.18 -6.21 -18.54
C ASP A 61 4.80 -7.67 -18.78
N GLU A 62 5.63 -8.43 -19.51
CA GLU A 62 5.38 -9.86 -19.75
C GLU A 62 5.31 -10.64 -18.43
N ALA A 63 6.26 -10.39 -17.52
CA ALA A 63 6.25 -11.00 -16.20
C ALA A 63 5.10 -10.50 -15.32
N LEU A 64 4.73 -9.22 -15.43
CA LEU A 64 3.56 -8.69 -14.70
C LEU A 64 2.27 -9.39 -15.11
N LEU A 65 2.06 -9.57 -16.42
CA LEU A 65 0.91 -10.26 -16.99
C LEU A 65 0.88 -11.74 -16.61
N ASP A 66 2.01 -12.44 -16.68
CA ASP A 66 2.13 -13.84 -16.28
C ASP A 66 1.80 -14.04 -14.80
N TRP A 67 2.39 -13.23 -13.92
CA TRP A 67 2.16 -13.34 -12.48
C TRP A 67 0.72 -12.99 -12.11
N SER A 68 0.13 -11.97 -12.72
CA SER A 68 -1.30 -11.68 -12.50
C SER A 68 -2.21 -12.79 -13.01
N ALA A 69 -1.91 -13.43 -14.14
CA ALA A 69 -2.68 -14.58 -14.61
C ALA A 69 -2.62 -15.76 -13.62
N GLN A 70 -1.44 -16.03 -13.04
CA GLN A 70 -1.24 -17.13 -12.09
C GLN A 70 -1.82 -16.85 -10.69
N LEU A 71 -1.70 -15.63 -10.18
CA LEU A 71 -2.02 -15.29 -8.78
C LEU A 71 -3.43 -14.73 -8.61
N ASP A 72 -3.88 -13.95 -9.60
CA ASP A 72 -5.14 -13.21 -9.56
C ASP A 72 -6.24 -13.86 -10.43
N ASN A 73 -5.91 -14.96 -11.11
CA ASN A 73 -6.83 -15.76 -11.96
C ASN A 73 -7.53 -14.93 -13.05
N GLY A 74 -6.86 -13.90 -13.55
CA GLY A 74 -7.37 -13.01 -14.59
C GLY A 74 -6.29 -12.71 -15.61
N ARG A 75 -6.42 -13.29 -16.82
CA ARG A 75 -5.66 -12.79 -17.97
C ARG A 75 -6.23 -11.44 -18.35
N ARG A 76 -5.36 -10.46 -18.53
CA ARG A 76 -5.71 -9.11 -19.01
C ARG A 76 -4.77 -8.71 -20.12
N GLU A 77 -5.27 -7.91 -21.04
CA GLU A 77 -4.47 -7.34 -22.13
C GLU A 77 -3.75 -6.07 -21.69
N ALA A 78 -4.43 -5.26 -20.84
CA ALA A 78 -3.90 -4.02 -20.32
C ALA A 78 -3.73 -4.07 -18.80
N LEU A 79 -2.58 -3.57 -18.32
CA LEU A 79 -2.31 -3.42 -16.89
C LEU A 79 -3.00 -2.19 -16.30
N GLU A 80 -3.03 -1.09 -17.06
CA GLU A 80 -3.62 0.18 -16.64
C GLU A 80 -5.14 0.15 -16.75
N VAL A 81 -5.81 0.63 -15.71
CA VAL A 81 -7.25 0.83 -15.67
C VAL A 81 -7.57 2.18 -16.32
N PRO A 82 -8.40 2.24 -17.38
CA PRO A 82 -8.68 3.48 -18.07
C PRO A 82 -9.31 4.55 -17.17
N ARG A 83 -8.94 5.82 -17.41
CA ARG A 83 -9.48 6.97 -16.66
C ARG A 83 -11.00 7.17 -16.82
N ALA A 84 -11.66 6.53 -17.77
CA ALA A 84 -13.13 6.52 -17.81
C ALA A 84 -13.74 5.56 -16.78
N ARG A 85 -13.05 4.44 -16.48
CA ARG A 85 -13.59 3.33 -15.67
C ARG A 85 -13.75 3.69 -14.21
N TRP A 86 -12.78 4.38 -13.63
CA TRP A 86 -12.84 4.84 -12.24
C TRP A 86 -13.76 6.06 -12.01
N GLN A 87 -14.03 6.87 -13.05
CA GLN A 87 -15.01 7.94 -13.01
C GLN A 87 -16.41 7.32 -12.98
N ALA A 88 -16.66 6.36 -13.89
CA ALA A 88 -17.89 5.57 -13.86
C ALA A 88 -18.07 4.83 -12.53
N ALA A 89 -16.98 4.32 -11.92
CA ALA A 89 -17.05 3.71 -10.59
C ALA A 89 -17.53 4.71 -9.52
N ALA A 90 -17.00 5.94 -9.53
CA ALA A 90 -17.41 6.98 -8.61
C ALA A 90 -18.87 7.42 -8.82
N GLU A 91 -19.29 7.57 -10.07
CA GLU A 91 -20.66 7.95 -10.45
C GLU A 91 -21.69 6.87 -10.11
N ALA A 92 -21.28 5.60 -10.09
CA ALA A 92 -22.15 4.47 -9.77
C ALA A 92 -22.25 4.16 -8.26
N LEU A 93 -21.45 4.81 -7.40
CA LEU A 93 -21.54 4.62 -5.95
C LEU A 93 -22.85 5.21 -5.40
N ASP A 94 -23.29 4.64 -4.27
CA ASP A 94 -24.30 5.28 -3.43
C ASP A 94 -23.89 6.73 -3.14
N PRO A 95 -24.75 7.73 -3.39
CA PRO A 95 -24.41 9.14 -3.19
C PRO A 95 -23.92 9.46 -1.78
N ALA A 96 -24.51 8.85 -0.75
CA ALA A 96 -24.09 9.06 0.64
C ALA A 96 -22.67 8.50 0.90
N LEU A 97 -22.32 7.38 0.25
CA LEU A 97 -20.97 6.83 0.33
C LEU A 97 -19.95 7.70 -0.43
N LEU A 98 -20.31 8.23 -1.60
CA LEU A 98 -19.46 9.15 -2.34
C LEU A 98 -19.21 10.45 -1.57
N ASP A 99 -20.26 10.99 -0.93
CA ASP A 99 -20.14 12.18 -0.08
C ASP A 99 -19.30 11.91 1.17
N ALA A 100 -19.39 10.71 1.76
CA ALA A 100 -18.50 10.30 2.84
C ALA A 100 -17.03 10.23 2.41
N LEU A 101 -16.73 9.74 1.19
CA LEU A 101 -15.38 9.74 0.64
C LEU A 101 -14.86 11.17 0.43
N ARG A 102 -15.69 12.07 -0.11
CA ARG A 102 -15.33 13.48 -0.32
C ARG A 102 -15.08 14.21 0.99
N LEU A 103 -15.93 13.98 1.99
CA LEU A 103 -15.74 14.54 3.33
C LEU A 103 -14.43 14.07 3.95
N ALA A 104 -14.17 12.75 3.92
CA ALA A 104 -12.92 12.20 4.41
C ALA A 104 -11.71 12.80 3.67
N ALA A 105 -11.78 12.93 2.34
CA ALA A 105 -10.71 13.51 1.55
C ALA A 105 -10.44 14.97 1.93
N ALA A 106 -11.48 15.79 2.06
CA ALA A 106 -11.35 17.19 2.47
C ALA A 106 -10.75 17.34 3.87
N GLU A 107 -11.14 16.49 4.83
CA GLU A 107 -10.60 16.51 6.19
C GLU A 107 -9.12 16.08 6.25
N ILE A 108 -8.75 15.03 5.51
CA ILE A 108 -7.35 14.59 5.38
C ILE A 108 -6.51 15.69 4.78
N GLU A 109 -6.98 16.33 3.71
CA GLU A 109 -6.29 17.43 3.06
C GLU A 109 -6.11 18.63 4.01
N ARG A 110 -7.19 19.03 4.69
CA ARG A 110 -7.20 20.13 5.66
C ARG A 110 -6.16 19.93 6.76
N PHE A 111 -6.01 18.70 7.25
CA PHE A 111 -5.00 18.36 8.25
C PHE A 111 -3.58 18.44 7.68
N HIS A 112 -3.31 17.77 6.56
CA HIS A 112 -1.96 17.66 6.01
C HIS A 112 -1.44 19.00 5.45
N ARG A 113 -2.32 19.89 4.97
CA ARG A 113 -1.93 21.25 4.55
C ARG A 113 -1.30 22.04 5.70
N ARG A 114 -1.66 21.76 6.97
CA ARG A 114 -1.05 22.41 8.15
C ARG A 114 0.32 21.83 8.50
N GLN A 115 0.68 20.67 7.97
CA GLN A 115 1.96 19.99 8.21
C GLN A 115 2.98 20.20 7.09
N ALA A 116 2.58 20.87 5.99
CA ALA A 116 3.47 21.16 4.87
C ALA A 116 4.68 21.99 5.33
N ARG A 117 5.88 21.53 4.99
CA ARG A 117 7.15 22.19 5.34
C ARG A 117 7.51 23.19 4.26
N ASN A 118 7.83 24.41 4.65
CA ASN A 118 8.35 25.43 3.75
C ASN A 118 9.88 25.37 3.70
N SER A 119 10.42 25.63 2.52
CA SER A 119 11.85 25.95 2.37
C SER A 119 12.17 27.25 3.12
N TRP A 120 13.38 27.36 3.66
CA TRP A 120 13.84 28.56 4.35
C TRP A 120 15.34 28.76 4.16
N VAL A 121 15.77 30.01 4.26
CA VAL A 121 17.17 30.43 4.24
C VAL A 121 17.35 31.49 5.32
N ASP A 122 18.38 31.31 6.14
CA ASP A 122 18.82 32.23 7.17
C ASP A 122 20.18 32.82 6.76
N PHE A 123 20.31 34.14 6.88
CA PHE A 123 21.50 34.89 6.48
C PHE A 123 22.14 35.49 7.72
N SER A 124 23.41 35.16 7.95
CA SER A 124 24.25 35.71 9.02
C SER A 124 25.48 36.43 8.45
N VAL A 125 26.23 37.08 9.35
CA VAL A 125 27.52 37.70 9.02
C VAL A 125 28.59 36.68 8.60
N GLU A 126 28.41 35.40 8.94
CA GLU A 126 29.33 34.31 8.58
C GLU A 126 28.94 33.60 7.27
N GLY A 127 27.72 33.82 6.76
CA GLY A 127 27.23 33.16 5.55
C GLY A 127 25.72 32.90 5.58
N ALA A 128 25.25 31.98 4.73
CA ALA A 128 23.86 31.57 4.69
C ALA A 128 23.70 30.08 5.02
N LEU A 129 22.68 29.73 5.80
CA LEU A 129 22.25 28.36 6.08
C LEU A 129 20.79 28.22 5.67
N GLY A 130 20.38 27.07 5.15
CA GLY A 130 18.98 26.89 4.78
C GLY A 130 18.58 25.45 4.59
N GLN A 131 17.28 25.25 4.36
CA GLN A 131 16.72 23.98 3.97
C GLN A 131 15.80 24.19 2.76
N ILE A 132 16.06 23.42 1.70
CA ILE A 132 15.15 23.32 0.56
C ILE A 132 14.32 22.05 0.74
N VAL A 133 13.00 22.19 0.71
CA VAL A 133 12.04 21.08 0.73
C VAL A 133 11.49 20.91 -0.67
N VAL A 134 11.72 19.75 -1.27
CA VAL A 134 11.19 19.37 -2.59
C VAL A 134 10.32 18.12 -2.48
N PRO A 135 9.20 18.05 -3.20
CA PRO A 135 8.41 16.82 -3.28
C PRO A 135 9.17 15.73 -4.03
N LEU A 136 8.74 14.49 -3.83
CA LEU A 136 9.10 13.38 -4.72
C LEU A 136 8.43 13.60 -6.08
N GLN A 137 9.07 13.13 -7.15
CA GLN A 137 8.49 13.26 -8.48
C GLN A 137 7.33 12.27 -8.66
N ARG A 138 7.56 11.02 -8.25
CA ARG A 138 6.58 9.93 -8.36
C ARG A 138 6.46 9.12 -7.08
N VAL A 139 5.23 8.79 -6.70
CA VAL A 139 4.98 7.83 -5.62
C VAL A 139 4.07 6.71 -6.08
N GLY A 140 4.38 5.50 -5.64
CA GLY A 140 3.57 4.30 -5.86
C GLY A 140 2.78 3.95 -4.61
N LEU A 141 1.48 3.73 -4.75
CA LEU A 141 0.57 3.40 -3.67
C LEU A 141 0.00 2.01 -3.91
N TYR A 142 0.27 1.09 -2.99
CA TYR A 142 -0.35 -0.23 -3.01
C TYR A 142 -1.67 -0.20 -2.22
N ALA A 143 -2.77 -0.43 -2.92
CA ALA A 143 -4.11 -0.51 -2.33
C ALA A 143 -4.58 -1.97 -2.32
N PRO A 144 -4.75 -2.61 -1.16
CA PRO A 144 -5.23 -3.99 -1.09
C PRO A 144 -6.66 -4.13 -1.64
N GLY A 145 -6.88 -5.12 -2.50
CA GLY A 145 -8.18 -5.47 -3.10
C GLY A 145 -8.75 -6.81 -2.61
N GLY A 146 -8.36 -7.26 -1.41
CA GLY A 146 -8.80 -8.55 -0.83
C GLY A 146 -10.28 -8.60 -0.45
N SER A 147 -10.63 -9.39 0.59
CA SER A 147 -12.02 -9.60 1.04
C SER A 147 -12.76 -8.31 1.45
N ALA A 148 -12.03 -7.23 1.72
CA ALA A 148 -12.60 -5.90 1.90
C ALA A 148 -11.69 -4.86 1.21
N PRO A 149 -12.23 -3.99 0.34
CA PRO A 149 -11.49 -2.84 -0.19
C PRO A 149 -11.14 -1.87 0.94
N LEU A 150 -9.95 -1.26 0.88
CA LEU A 150 -9.49 -0.27 1.87
C LEU A 150 -9.38 1.14 1.25
N PRO A 151 -10.51 1.81 0.93
CA PRO A 151 -10.49 3.14 0.33
C PRO A 151 -9.84 4.17 1.26
N SER A 152 -10.05 4.06 2.58
CA SER A 152 -9.46 4.98 3.57
C SER A 152 -7.94 4.94 3.57
N SER A 153 -7.33 3.76 3.40
CA SER A 153 -5.87 3.62 3.30
C SER A 153 -5.32 4.30 2.05
N LEU A 154 -6.06 4.22 0.93
CA LEU A 154 -5.68 4.93 -0.29
C LEU A 154 -5.79 6.45 -0.11
N LEU A 155 -6.90 6.96 0.44
CA LEU A 155 -7.06 8.39 0.72
C LEU A 155 -5.94 8.91 1.64
N MET A 156 -5.63 8.18 2.71
CA MET A 156 -4.59 8.52 3.69
C MET A 156 -3.17 8.48 3.12
N ALA A 157 -2.94 7.91 1.94
CA ALA A 157 -1.63 7.89 1.29
C ALA A 157 -1.54 8.86 0.11
N ALA A 158 -2.59 8.93 -0.71
CA ALA A 158 -2.63 9.77 -1.91
C ALA A 158 -2.74 11.26 -1.59
N ILE A 159 -3.62 11.63 -0.66
CA ILE A 159 -3.89 13.04 -0.37
C ILE A 159 -2.66 13.72 0.24
N PRO A 160 -1.94 13.14 1.21
CA PRO A 160 -0.70 13.74 1.71
C PRO A 160 0.38 13.87 0.63
N ALA A 161 0.48 12.90 -0.29
CA ALA A 161 1.40 12.99 -1.42
C ALA A 161 1.05 14.18 -2.33
N ARG A 162 -0.24 14.37 -2.64
CA ARG A 162 -0.69 15.52 -3.44
C ARG A 162 -0.45 16.85 -2.71
N VAL A 163 -0.75 16.92 -1.42
CA VAL A 163 -0.49 18.11 -0.58
C VAL A 163 1.00 18.44 -0.52
N ALA A 164 1.87 17.43 -0.49
CA ALA A 164 3.31 17.63 -0.53
C ALA A 164 3.82 18.18 -1.87
N GLY A 165 3.02 18.07 -2.94
CA GLY A 165 3.36 18.52 -4.29
C GLY A 165 3.91 17.43 -5.21
N VAL A 166 3.67 16.16 -4.91
CA VAL A 166 4.06 15.06 -5.81
C VAL A 166 3.38 15.22 -7.16
N GLU A 167 4.14 15.09 -8.24
CA GLU A 167 3.66 15.32 -9.61
C GLU A 167 2.76 14.17 -10.07
N GLU A 168 3.24 12.93 -9.92
CA GLU A 168 2.54 11.73 -10.40
C GLU A 168 2.36 10.68 -9.30
N ILE A 169 1.10 10.35 -9.02
CA ILE A 169 0.67 9.36 -8.03
C ILE A 169 0.11 8.14 -8.76
N ILE A 170 0.82 7.02 -8.61
CA ILE A 170 0.48 5.73 -9.23
C ILE A 170 -0.13 4.82 -8.18
N VAL A 171 -1.23 4.17 -8.50
CA VAL A 171 -1.89 3.20 -7.61
C VAL A 171 -1.84 1.81 -8.24
N CYS A 172 -1.39 0.81 -7.49
CA CYS A 172 -1.54 -0.59 -7.84
C CYS A 172 -2.54 -1.26 -6.88
N SER A 173 -3.55 -1.92 -7.44
CA SER A 173 -4.50 -2.74 -6.68
C SER A 173 -4.71 -4.08 -7.36
N PRO A 174 -4.69 -5.21 -6.63
CA PRO A 174 -4.99 -6.50 -7.23
C PRO A 174 -6.42 -6.49 -7.80
N PRO A 175 -6.64 -7.09 -8.99
CA PRO A 175 -7.98 -7.32 -9.49
C PRO A 175 -8.70 -8.37 -8.64
N GLN A 176 -10.02 -8.23 -8.54
CA GLN A 176 -10.86 -9.22 -7.85
C GLN A 176 -10.92 -10.50 -8.67
N ARG A 177 -10.67 -11.66 -8.06
CA ARG A 177 -10.70 -12.96 -8.74
C ARG A 177 -12.04 -13.26 -9.44
N ALA A 178 -13.14 -12.72 -8.92
CA ALA A 178 -14.47 -12.96 -9.47
C ALA A 178 -14.74 -12.18 -10.77
N THR A 179 -14.15 -10.99 -10.92
CA THR A 179 -14.46 -10.07 -12.03
C THR A 179 -13.25 -9.80 -12.93
N GLY A 180 -12.03 -10.06 -12.45
CA GLY A 180 -10.80 -9.65 -13.11
C GLY A 180 -10.52 -8.14 -13.01
N GLU A 181 -11.35 -7.38 -12.27
CA GLU A 181 -11.31 -5.92 -12.19
C GLU A 181 -10.95 -5.40 -10.81
N VAL A 182 -10.34 -4.21 -10.76
CA VAL A 182 -10.12 -3.49 -9.50
C VAL A 182 -11.48 -3.13 -8.87
N HIS A 183 -11.58 -3.21 -7.54
CA HIS A 183 -12.81 -2.94 -6.83
C HIS A 183 -13.30 -1.50 -7.03
N ASP A 184 -14.60 -1.31 -7.30
CA ASP A 184 -15.20 0.00 -7.61
C ASP A 184 -14.95 1.05 -6.52
N LEU A 185 -15.08 0.66 -5.25
CA LEU A 185 -14.78 1.54 -4.13
C LEU A 185 -13.31 2.04 -4.09
N VAL A 186 -12.35 1.21 -4.55
CA VAL A 186 -10.94 1.62 -4.66
C VAL A 186 -10.77 2.59 -5.84
N LEU A 187 -11.42 2.30 -6.97
CA LEU A 187 -11.42 3.17 -8.14
C LEU A 187 -12.06 4.54 -7.86
N ALA A 188 -13.20 4.56 -7.16
CA ALA A 188 -13.85 5.78 -6.74
C ALA A 188 -12.99 6.59 -5.77
N ALA A 189 -12.35 5.93 -4.79
CA ALA A 189 -11.40 6.59 -3.89
C ALA A 189 -10.19 7.15 -4.63
N ALA A 190 -9.66 6.42 -5.63
CA ALA A 190 -8.60 6.88 -6.51
C ALA A 190 -8.99 8.15 -7.27
N HIS A 191 -10.20 8.17 -7.83
CA HIS A 191 -10.76 9.34 -8.50
C HIS A 191 -10.91 10.54 -7.55
N VAL A 192 -11.51 10.34 -6.37
CA VAL A 192 -11.71 11.38 -5.35
C VAL A 192 -10.38 11.93 -4.84
N ALA A 193 -9.36 11.09 -4.66
CA ALA A 193 -8.04 11.50 -4.21
C ALA A 193 -7.20 12.22 -5.28
N GLY A 194 -7.67 12.28 -6.53
CA GLY A 194 -6.94 12.91 -7.63
C GLY A 194 -5.62 12.20 -7.95
N VAL A 195 -5.59 10.86 -7.92
CA VAL A 195 -4.42 10.10 -8.37
C VAL A 195 -4.33 10.09 -9.89
N ASP A 196 -3.15 9.80 -10.43
CA ASP A 196 -2.87 10.02 -11.86
C ASP A 196 -3.12 8.76 -12.70
N ARG A 197 -2.68 7.61 -12.19
CA ARG A 197 -2.74 6.31 -12.89
C ARG A 197 -3.10 5.17 -11.93
N VAL A 198 -3.90 4.22 -12.40
CA VAL A 198 -4.26 3.01 -11.65
C VAL A 198 -3.90 1.78 -12.47
N PHE A 199 -3.22 0.82 -11.84
CA PHE A 199 -2.90 -0.48 -12.43
C PHE A 199 -3.57 -1.60 -11.65
N ALA A 200 -4.14 -2.54 -12.38
CA ALA A 200 -4.73 -3.75 -11.81
C ALA A 200 -3.64 -4.79 -11.53
N LEU A 201 -2.79 -4.49 -10.57
CA LEU A 201 -1.63 -5.30 -10.17
C LEU A 201 -1.61 -5.51 -8.66
N GLY A 202 -1.38 -6.75 -8.26
CA GLY A 202 -1.28 -7.17 -6.86
C GLY A 202 0.12 -7.61 -6.45
N GLY A 203 0.26 -7.95 -5.16
CA GLY A 203 1.36 -8.77 -4.65
C GLY A 203 2.76 -8.20 -4.85
N ALA A 204 3.75 -9.10 -4.89
CA ALA A 204 5.14 -8.74 -5.06
C ALA A 204 5.45 -8.18 -6.46
N GLN A 205 4.70 -8.64 -7.47
CA GLN A 205 4.85 -8.19 -8.85
C GLN A 205 4.47 -6.71 -9.02
N ALA A 206 3.42 -6.22 -8.33
CA ALA A 206 3.07 -4.80 -8.30
C ALA A 206 4.19 -3.94 -7.69
N ILE A 207 4.76 -4.40 -6.57
CA ILE A 207 5.86 -3.70 -5.89
C ILE A 207 7.09 -3.67 -6.78
N ALA A 208 7.44 -4.78 -7.44
CA ALA A 208 8.53 -4.84 -8.39
C ALA A 208 8.31 -3.91 -9.60
N GLY A 209 7.09 -3.90 -10.16
CA GLY A 209 6.73 -3.03 -11.29
C GLY A 209 6.91 -1.55 -10.96
N MET A 210 6.44 -1.11 -9.78
CA MET A 210 6.64 0.28 -9.34
C MET A 210 8.11 0.58 -9.00
N ALA A 211 8.85 -0.37 -8.42
CA ALA A 211 10.22 -0.14 -7.96
C ALA A 211 11.25 -0.08 -9.10
N TYR A 212 11.07 -0.88 -10.14
CA TYR A 212 12.02 -0.99 -11.26
C TYR A 212 11.51 -0.36 -12.55
N GLY A 213 10.22 -0.07 -12.63
CA GLY A 213 9.58 0.36 -13.86
C GLY A 213 9.45 -0.77 -14.89
N THR A 214 8.47 -0.64 -15.77
CA THR A 214 8.26 -1.48 -16.94
C THR A 214 7.84 -0.60 -18.13
N ALA A 215 7.51 -1.20 -19.27
CA ALA A 215 6.99 -0.44 -20.41
C ALA A 215 5.66 0.27 -20.08
N SER A 216 4.81 -0.35 -19.26
CA SER A 216 3.53 0.24 -18.83
C SER A 216 3.60 0.99 -17.50
N VAL A 217 4.29 0.42 -16.49
CA VAL A 217 4.30 0.94 -15.11
C VAL A 217 5.53 1.83 -14.90
N PRO A 218 5.39 3.13 -14.58
CA PRO A 218 6.54 3.98 -14.33
C PRO A 218 7.29 3.57 -13.06
N GLN A 219 8.60 3.76 -13.08
CA GLN A 219 9.41 3.70 -11.86
C GLN A 219 9.05 4.87 -10.94
N VAL A 220 8.85 4.59 -9.66
CA VAL A 220 8.53 5.57 -8.61
C VAL A 220 9.69 5.80 -7.65
N ASP A 221 9.67 6.91 -6.91
CA ASP A 221 10.72 7.24 -5.94
C ASP A 221 10.46 6.59 -4.56
N LYS A 222 9.18 6.42 -4.21
CA LYS A 222 8.74 5.84 -2.94
C LYS A 222 7.48 5.02 -3.13
N ILE A 223 7.41 3.88 -2.44
CA ILE A 223 6.21 3.03 -2.38
C ILE A 223 5.60 3.11 -0.97
N ALA A 224 4.29 3.28 -0.89
CA ALA A 224 3.52 3.27 0.35
C ALA A 224 2.28 2.36 0.24
N GLY A 225 1.70 1.98 1.38
CA GLY A 225 0.44 1.23 1.46
C GLY A 225 0.59 -0.16 2.07
N PRO A 226 -0.35 -0.60 2.92
CA PRO A 226 -0.25 -1.88 3.61
C PRO A 226 -0.40 -3.05 2.64
N GLY A 227 0.07 -4.23 3.00
CA GLY A 227 -0.14 -5.43 2.19
C GLY A 227 0.08 -6.71 2.95
N ASN A 228 -0.15 -7.83 2.28
CA ASN A 228 0.12 -9.15 2.85
C ASN A 228 1.64 -9.41 2.98
N LEU A 229 1.99 -10.58 3.53
CA LEU A 229 3.39 -11.00 3.72
C LEU A 229 4.26 -10.79 2.47
N PHE A 230 3.77 -11.14 1.27
CA PHE A 230 4.53 -11.01 0.03
C PHE A 230 4.79 -9.56 -0.36
N VAL A 231 3.82 -8.67 -0.13
CA VAL A 231 4.00 -7.23 -0.35
C VAL A 231 5.02 -6.66 0.62
N VAL A 232 4.97 -7.05 1.90
CA VAL A 232 5.93 -6.60 2.93
C VAL A 232 7.33 -7.08 2.61
N LEU A 233 7.50 -8.36 2.25
CA LEU A 233 8.79 -8.91 1.85
C LEU A 233 9.31 -8.26 0.56
N ALA A 234 8.44 -7.98 -0.41
CA ALA A 234 8.83 -7.29 -1.64
C ALA A 234 9.29 -5.85 -1.35
N LYS A 235 8.56 -5.10 -0.52
CA LYS A 235 8.96 -3.76 -0.06
C LYS A 235 10.33 -3.78 0.61
N ARG A 236 10.57 -4.76 1.48
CA ARG A 236 11.88 -4.97 2.11
C ARG A 236 12.97 -5.21 1.06
N ALA A 237 12.70 -6.06 0.07
CA ALA A 237 13.66 -6.41 -0.98
C ALA A 237 13.99 -5.26 -1.95
N VAL A 238 13.07 -4.32 -2.16
CA VAL A 238 13.28 -3.15 -3.04
C VAL A 238 13.73 -1.89 -2.30
N TYR A 239 13.81 -1.92 -0.97
CA TYR A 239 14.30 -0.79 -0.19
C TYR A 239 15.74 -0.44 -0.59
N GLY A 240 15.97 0.84 -0.88
CA GLY A 240 17.25 1.36 -1.39
C GLY A 240 17.25 1.55 -2.91
N VAL A 241 16.41 0.82 -3.65
CA VAL A 241 16.04 1.20 -5.03
C VAL A 241 14.95 2.26 -5.00
N VAL A 242 13.99 2.08 -4.09
CA VAL A 242 12.94 3.07 -3.78
C VAL A 242 12.85 3.26 -2.26
N GLY A 243 12.30 4.38 -1.84
CA GLY A 243 11.89 4.56 -0.45
C GLY A 243 10.67 3.68 -0.12
N ILE A 244 10.55 3.25 1.14
CA ILE A 244 9.33 2.66 1.68
C ILE A 244 8.87 3.44 2.91
N GLU A 245 7.60 3.37 3.28
CA GLU A 245 7.06 4.03 4.47
C GLU A 245 7.49 3.34 5.76
N ALA A 246 7.30 2.02 5.81
CA ALA A 246 7.58 1.15 6.94
C ALA A 246 7.38 -0.32 6.50
N LEU A 247 7.82 -1.26 7.34
CA LEU A 247 7.38 -2.65 7.25
C LEU A 247 6.22 -2.85 8.23
N PRO A 248 4.97 -2.95 7.75
CA PRO A 248 3.81 -2.99 8.63
C PRO A 248 3.80 -4.26 9.48
N GLY A 249 3.52 -4.08 10.77
CA GLY A 249 3.24 -5.16 11.73
C GLY A 249 1.74 -5.31 12.00
N PRO A 250 1.34 -6.19 12.93
CA PRO A 250 -0.05 -6.30 13.36
C PRO A 250 -0.55 -5.00 13.98
N THR A 251 -1.81 -4.64 13.73
CA THR A 251 -2.45 -3.47 14.34
C THR A 251 -2.70 -3.71 15.83
N GLU A 252 -2.36 -2.73 16.66
CA GLU A 252 -2.55 -2.75 18.11
C GLU A 252 -3.30 -1.48 18.57
N THR A 253 -4.15 -1.63 19.59
CA THR A 253 -4.87 -0.52 20.23
C THR A 253 -4.72 -0.65 21.75
N LEU A 254 -4.32 0.43 22.42
CA LEU A 254 -4.24 0.52 23.89
C LEU A 254 -5.29 1.49 24.40
N VAL A 255 -6.13 1.04 25.34
CA VAL A 255 -7.15 1.86 26.01
C VAL A 255 -6.78 1.98 27.49
N ILE A 256 -6.69 3.22 27.99
CA ILE A 256 -6.56 3.52 29.42
C ILE A 256 -7.88 4.14 29.85
N ALA A 257 -8.57 3.49 30.77
CA ALA A 257 -9.89 3.89 31.25
C ALA A 257 -9.87 3.95 32.77
N ASP A 258 -10.47 5.00 33.33
CA ASP A 258 -10.75 5.10 34.76
C ASP A 258 -12.23 4.77 35.05
N ALA A 259 -12.67 4.98 36.30
CA ALA A 259 -14.03 4.67 36.73
C ALA A 259 -15.13 5.51 36.03
N SER A 260 -14.77 6.55 35.27
CA SER A 260 -15.73 7.39 34.53
C SER A 260 -16.05 6.86 33.13
N ALA A 261 -15.32 5.86 32.64
CA ALA A 261 -15.57 5.26 31.33
C ALA A 261 -16.84 4.38 31.32
N ASP A 262 -17.65 4.48 30.27
CA ASP A 262 -18.70 3.47 30.01
C ASP A 262 -17.99 2.18 29.52
N PRO A 263 -18.19 1.04 30.19
CA PRO A 263 -17.55 -0.22 29.80
C PRO A 263 -18.13 -0.84 28.50
N ARG A 264 -19.17 -0.25 27.90
CA ARG A 264 -19.78 -0.69 26.63
C ARG A 264 -19.21 0.06 25.43
#